data_AF-A0A7M2WXK0-F1
#
_entry.id   AF-A0A7M2WXK0-F1
#
_cell.length_a   1.000
_cell.length_b   1.000
_cell.length_c   1.000
_cell.angle_alpha   90.00
_cell.angle_beta   90.00
_cell.angle_gamma   90.00
#
_symmetry.space_group_name_H-M   'P 1'
#
loop_
_entity.id
_entity.type
_entity.pdbx_description
1 polymer ?
#
loop_
_entity_poly.entity_id
_entity_poly.type
_entity_poly.pdbx_seq_one_letter_code
_entity_poly.pdbx_strand_id
1 'polypeptide(L)'
;MSSGMIRTFTAAVLMTALLLSGSASVLGQAKKPEPPKKPDPLVIKLESAQKGKHMGEDVLLVTGTEPLSGQKRVFAVENERPQNPKDPPKYAPNPRIKENLDKVKPGEFLKVEPKAPSGRWGGATYGNTSSSGGYGRNNNAPAPVEWLDKAEGYLISEHETEPGTFVFDGAFLDDLAVDGQKIEVYSIELIKLGRVFKCLAPMINDGKKMVPDPAIMAIGDELMKKEKGKEKKASKAVIEATINPQGDYLFVTSLDAYQAPRTGILNKLVDADIDGNKGQAIEVDEGGKTLTLVLPGKLVGKKWTTDFGMLAFAKKAKPGTPIVFKTRDTETKSYLRALELAPKEAVKKGSKETAGVETKK
;
A
#
# COMPACT_ATOMS: atom_id res chain seq x y z
N MET A 1 -44.58 -18.08 -29.31
CA MET A 1 -43.84 -16.85 -28.96
C MET A 1 -42.95 -17.18 -27.76
N SER A 2 -41.66 -16.92 -27.90
CA SER A 2 -40.56 -17.55 -27.16
C SER A 2 -40.44 -17.04 -25.72
N SER A 3 -40.47 -17.97 -24.76
CA SER A 3 -40.27 -17.74 -23.33
C SER A 3 -38.77 -17.78 -23.00
N GLY A 4 -38.13 -16.62 -22.91
CA GLY A 4 -36.72 -16.48 -22.55
C GLY A 4 -36.50 -16.56 -21.03
N MET A 5 -36.06 -17.71 -20.54
CA MET A 5 -35.70 -17.96 -19.14
C MET A 5 -34.30 -17.39 -18.85
N ILE A 6 -34.21 -16.19 -18.28
CA ILE A 6 -32.93 -15.58 -17.86
C ILE A 6 -32.56 -16.14 -16.49
N ARG A 7 -31.54 -17.00 -16.45
CA ARG A 7 -30.94 -17.53 -15.22
C ARG A 7 -30.09 -16.46 -14.54
N THR A 8 -30.45 -16.11 -13.31
CA THR A 8 -29.71 -15.26 -12.39
C THR A 8 -28.45 -15.99 -11.93
N PHE A 9 -27.26 -15.46 -12.22
CA PHE A 9 -26.00 -15.95 -11.66
C PHE A 9 -25.64 -15.14 -10.42
N THR A 10 -25.70 -15.78 -9.26
CA THR A 10 -25.12 -15.30 -8.01
C THR A 10 -23.61 -15.57 -8.09
N ALA A 11 -22.79 -14.55 -8.29
CA ALA A 11 -21.34 -14.68 -8.18
C ALA A 11 -20.94 -14.81 -6.70
N ALA A 12 -21.07 -16.02 -6.16
CA ALA A 12 -20.35 -16.41 -4.96
C ALA A 12 -18.88 -16.58 -5.36
N VAL A 13 -17.99 -15.77 -4.79
CA VAL A 13 -16.55 -16.04 -4.81
C VAL A 13 -16.31 -17.27 -3.95
N LEU A 14 -16.42 -18.44 -4.58
CA LEU A 14 -16.24 -19.74 -3.95
C LEU A 14 -14.94 -20.35 -4.49
N MET A 15 -13.79 -19.92 -3.95
CA MET A 15 -12.58 -20.75 -4.04
C MET A 15 -12.72 -21.85 -2.99
N THR A 16 -13.39 -22.94 -3.37
CA THR A 16 -13.36 -24.17 -2.59
C THR A 16 -12.02 -24.84 -2.83
N ALA A 17 -11.25 -25.01 -1.76
CA ALA A 17 -10.01 -25.75 -1.73
C ALA A 17 -10.19 -27.17 -2.28
N LEU A 18 -9.47 -27.52 -3.34
CA LEU A 18 -9.17 -28.91 -3.68
C LEU A 18 -7.83 -29.28 -3.03
N LEU A 19 -7.89 -29.79 -1.81
CA LEU A 19 -6.84 -30.60 -1.21
C LEU A 19 -7.15 -32.06 -1.54
N LEU A 20 -6.56 -32.59 -2.61
CA LEU A 20 -6.42 -34.02 -2.81
C LEU A 20 -4.98 -34.33 -3.22
N SER A 21 -4.29 -34.93 -2.25
CA SER A 21 -2.95 -35.47 -2.28
C SER A 21 -2.73 -36.46 -3.42
N GLY A 22 -1.72 -36.19 -4.24
CA GLY A 22 -1.13 -37.15 -5.18
C GLY A 22 0.39 -37.02 -5.14
N SER A 23 1.04 -37.75 -4.25
CA SER A 23 2.50 -37.85 -4.18
C SER A 23 3.00 -38.72 -5.33
N ALA A 24 3.46 -38.11 -6.43
CA ALA A 24 4.29 -38.76 -7.42
C ALA A 24 5.72 -38.20 -7.30
N SER A 25 6.61 -39.02 -6.75
CA SER A 25 8.03 -38.73 -6.61
C SER A 25 8.71 -38.68 -7.98
N VAL A 26 8.75 -37.50 -8.59
CA VAL A 26 9.64 -37.22 -9.72
C VAL A 26 11.04 -36.98 -9.16
N LEU A 27 11.94 -37.94 -9.39
CA LEU A 27 13.38 -37.80 -9.16
C LEU A 27 13.92 -36.68 -10.07
N GLY A 28 13.85 -35.45 -9.57
CA GLY A 28 14.33 -34.25 -10.23
C GLY A 28 15.85 -34.13 -10.12
N GLN A 29 16.49 -33.87 -11.25
CA GLN A 29 17.85 -33.36 -11.32
C GLN A 29 18.02 -32.21 -10.32
N ALA A 30 19.05 -32.28 -9.46
CA ALA A 30 19.33 -31.27 -8.46
C ALA A 30 19.58 -29.92 -9.14
N LYS A 31 18.58 -29.03 -9.10
CA LYS A 31 18.77 -27.62 -9.45
C LYS A 31 19.90 -27.09 -8.58
N LYS A 32 20.93 -26.51 -9.23
CA LYS A 32 22.02 -25.81 -8.55
C LYS A 32 21.39 -24.82 -7.57
N PRO A 33 21.76 -24.83 -6.27
CA PRO A 33 21.15 -23.94 -5.29
C PRO A 33 21.32 -22.50 -5.74
N GLU A 34 20.21 -21.80 -5.95
CA GLU A 34 20.24 -20.37 -6.25
C GLU A 34 20.90 -19.64 -5.07
N PRO A 35 21.75 -18.63 -5.34
CA PRO A 35 22.34 -17.83 -4.28
C PRO A 35 21.21 -17.20 -3.43
N PRO A 36 21.40 -17.06 -2.10
CA PRO A 36 20.39 -16.48 -1.24
C PRO A 36 20.01 -15.08 -1.75
N LYS A 37 18.72 -14.86 -2.01
CA LYS A 37 18.20 -13.57 -2.46
C LYS A 37 18.56 -12.50 -1.43
N LYS A 38 19.15 -11.39 -1.87
CA LYS A 38 19.41 -10.24 -0.99
C LYS A 38 18.08 -9.75 -0.41
N PRO A 39 18.01 -9.42 0.90
CA PRO A 39 16.83 -8.80 1.47
C PRO A 39 16.44 -7.53 0.70
N ASP A 40 15.15 -7.32 0.52
CA ASP A 40 14.66 -6.11 -0.15
C ASP A 40 15.02 -4.87 0.69
N PRO A 41 15.32 -3.71 0.06
CA PRO A 41 15.53 -2.46 0.79
C PRO A 41 14.29 -2.08 1.60
N LEU A 42 14.50 -1.49 2.77
CA LEU A 42 13.44 -1.08 3.68
C LEU A 42 13.57 0.41 3.97
N VAL A 43 12.46 1.07 4.31
CA VAL A 43 12.49 2.43 4.87
C VAL A 43 12.12 2.34 6.35
N ILE A 44 12.90 2.99 7.21
CA ILE A 44 12.64 3.11 8.65
C ILE A 44 12.58 4.57 9.05
N LYS A 45 11.76 4.89 10.06
CA LYS A 45 11.87 6.14 10.81
C LYS A 45 12.98 5.97 11.83
N LEU A 46 14.08 6.72 11.69
CA LEU A 46 15.24 6.63 12.55
C LEU A 46 14.87 7.01 13.99
N GLU A 47 15.18 6.16 14.96
CA GLU A 47 15.03 6.47 16.39
C GLU A 47 16.38 6.83 17.01
N SER A 48 17.42 6.04 16.72
CA SER A 48 18.77 6.28 17.23
C SER A 48 19.85 5.60 16.38
N ALA A 49 21.05 6.17 16.40
CA ALA A 49 22.27 5.55 15.90
C ALA A 49 23.34 5.70 16.98
N GLN A 50 23.63 4.62 17.72
CA GLN A 50 24.50 4.69 18.90
C GLN A 50 25.43 3.48 19.01
N LYS A 51 26.54 3.66 19.71
CA LYS A 51 27.47 2.56 20.02
C LYS A 51 26.74 1.54 20.91
N GLY A 52 26.81 0.27 20.52
CA GLY A 52 26.25 -0.85 21.27
C GLY A 52 27.08 -2.13 21.07
N LYS A 53 26.58 -3.26 21.58
CA LYS A 53 27.23 -4.57 21.41
C LYS A 53 26.39 -5.48 20.52
N HIS A 54 27.02 -6.15 19.57
CA HIS A 54 26.41 -7.22 18.78
C HIS A 54 27.46 -8.33 18.56
N MET A 55 27.08 -9.58 18.84
CA MET A 55 27.99 -10.74 18.77
C MET A 55 29.31 -10.56 19.54
N GLY A 56 29.27 -9.84 20.67
CA GLY A 56 30.45 -9.59 21.52
C GLY A 56 31.31 -8.40 21.08
N GLU A 57 31.08 -7.85 19.89
CA GLU A 57 31.82 -6.70 19.36
C GLU A 57 31.08 -5.38 19.62
N ASP A 58 31.86 -4.31 19.87
CA ASP A 58 31.32 -2.96 19.91
C ASP A 58 31.06 -2.48 18.46
N VAL A 59 29.81 -2.20 18.13
CA VAL A 59 29.35 -1.79 16.79
C VAL A 59 28.42 -0.59 16.87
N LEU A 60 28.20 0.09 15.75
CA LEU A 60 27.15 1.12 15.66
C LEU A 60 25.81 0.41 15.42
N LEU A 61 24.86 0.59 16.34
CA LEU A 61 23.50 0.09 16.23
C LEU A 61 22.57 1.19 15.72
N VAL A 62 21.92 0.94 14.61
CA VAL A 62 20.89 1.79 14.01
C VAL A 62 19.54 1.22 14.37
N THR A 63 18.76 1.93 15.18
CA THR A 63 17.41 1.54 15.59
C THR A 63 16.40 2.44 14.93
N GLY A 64 15.34 1.86 14.40
CA GLY A 64 14.22 2.60 13.85
C GLY A 64 12.95 1.78 13.82
N THR A 65 11.85 2.43 13.45
CA THR A 65 10.54 1.78 13.30
C THR A 65 10.13 1.80 11.83
N GLU A 66 9.72 0.65 11.31
CA GLU A 66 9.13 0.57 9.97
C GLU A 66 7.78 1.31 9.94
N PRO A 67 7.60 2.31 9.06
CA PRO A 67 6.40 3.13 9.05
C PRO A 67 5.13 2.37 8.63
N LEU A 68 5.25 1.30 7.85
CA LEU A 68 4.09 0.53 7.37
C LEU A 68 3.62 -0.51 8.40
N SER A 69 4.56 -1.22 9.02
CA SER A 69 4.26 -2.32 9.95
C SER A 69 4.23 -1.87 11.41
N GLY A 70 4.80 -0.70 11.73
CA GLY A 70 5.09 -0.29 13.10
C GLY A 70 6.16 -1.15 13.78
N GLN A 71 6.80 -2.07 13.05
CA GLN A 71 7.75 -3.00 13.61
C GLN A 71 9.08 -2.29 13.89
N LYS A 72 9.59 -2.46 15.12
CA LYS A 72 10.95 -2.02 15.45
C LYS A 72 11.99 -2.88 14.73
N ARG A 73 12.99 -2.23 14.17
CA ARG A 73 14.13 -2.85 13.49
C ARG A 73 15.43 -2.32 14.09
N VAL A 74 16.41 -3.20 14.21
CA VAL A 74 17.74 -2.87 14.72
C VAL A 74 18.76 -3.42 13.73
N PHE A 75 19.68 -2.56 13.30
CA PHE A 75 20.74 -2.94 12.37
C PHE A 75 22.11 -2.66 12.98
N ALA A 76 23.03 -3.61 12.85
CA ALA A 76 24.43 -3.44 13.20
C ALA A 76 25.24 -3.00 11.98
N VAL A 77 26.11 -2.02 12.15
CA VAL A 77 27.06 -1.57 11.12
C VAL A 77 28.41 -2.24 11.37
N GLU A 78 28.94 -2.94 10.37
CA GLU A 78 30.25 -3.58 10.46
C GLU A 78 31.34 -2.52 10.65
N ASN A 79 32.30 -2.82 11.53
CA ASN A 79 33.49 -1.99 11.69
C ASN A 79 34.42 -2.17 10.47
N GLU A 80 35.26 -1.19 10.20
CA GLU A 80 36.38 -1.34 9.28
C GLU A 80 37.29 -2.46 9.78
N ARG A 81 37.74 -3.30 8.84
CA ARG A 81 38.68 -4.36 9.17
C ARG A 81 40.03 -3.74 9.53
N PRO A 82 40.70 -4.23 10.59
CA PRO A 82 42.05 -3.79 10.88
C PRO A 82 42.97 -4.12 9.69
N GLN A 83 43.89 -3.21 9.37
CA GLN A 83 44.86 -3.42 8.29
C GLN A 83 45.73 -4.66 8.56
N ASN A 84 46.03 -4.92 9.83
CA ASN A 84 46.70 -6.12 10.28
C ASN A 84 45.68 -7.06 10.97
N PRO A 85 45.46 -8.29 10.47
CA PRO A 85 44.55 -9.27 11.07
C PRO A 85 44.87 -9.65 12.52
N LYS A 86 46.08 -9.35 13.02
CA LYS A 86 46.50 -9.61 14.39
C LYS A 86 46.05 -8.54 15.39
N ASP A 87 45.62 -7.38 14.92
CA ASP A 87 45.16 -6.30 15.80
C ASP A 87 43.74 -6.59 16.30
N PRO A 88 43.42 -6.26 17.56
CA PRO A 88 42.07 -6.45 18.08
C PRO A 88 41.07 -5.55 17.30
N PRO A 89 39.84 -6.04 17.05
CA PRO A 89 38.82 -5.24 16.40
C PRO A 89 38.53 -4.00 17.24
N LYS A 90 38.61 -2.82 16.60
CA LYS A 90 38.31 -1.53 17.22
C LYS A 90 36.94 -1.06 16.78
N TYR A 91 36.28 -0.28 17.62
CA TYR A 91 35.06 0.44 17.22
C TYR A 91 35.40 1.48 16.16
N ALA A 92 35.12 1.14 14.91
CA ALA A 92 35.39 1.96 13.74
C ALA A 92 34.29 1.67 12.70
N PRO A 93 33.04 2.13 12.91
CA PRO A 93 31.93 1.83 12.02
C PRO A 93 32.25 2.23 10.57
N ASN A 94 31.78 1.45 9.60
CA ASN A 94 31.97 1.74 8.18
C ASN A 94 31.70 3.23 7.87
N PRO A 95 32.70 3.99 7.37
CA PRO A 95 32.62 5.44 7.27
C PRO A 95 31.55 5.90 6.30
N ARG A 96 31.29 5.14 5.22
CA ARG A 96 30.25 5.48 4.24
C ARG A 96 28.85 5.44 4.86
N ILE A 97 28.58 4.41 5.67
CA ILE A 97 27.29 4.29 6.36
C ILE A 97 27.20 5.37 7.45
N LYS A 98 28.26 5.55 8.23
CA LYS A 98 28.31 6.55 9.30
C LYS A 98 28.08 7.97 8.77
N GLU A 99 28.76 8.37 7.71
CA GLU A 99 28.61 9.70 7.10
C GLU A 99 27.18 9.97 6.63
N ASN A 100 26.49 8.95 6.11
CA ASN A 100 25.09 9.09 5.72
C ASN A 100 24.15 9.17 6.93
N LEU A 101 24.43 8.42 7.99
CA LEU A 101 23.64 8.47 9.23
C LEU A 101 23.80 9.81 9.94
N ASP A 102 25.01 10.39 9.96
CA ASP A 102 25.28 11.69 10.59
C ASP A 102 24.51 12.85 9.91
N LYS A 103 24.03 12.65 8.67
CA LYS A 103 23.21 13.61 7.92
C LYS A 103 21.71 13.51 8.23
N VAL A 104 21.26 12.47 8.94
CA VAL A 104 19.85 12.17 9.16
C VAL A 104 19.52 12.25 10.65
N LYS A 105 18.50 13.04 11.00
CA LYS A 105 18.13 13.26 12.40
C LYS A 105 17.18 12.17 12.91
N PRO A 106 17.18 11.88 14.22
CA PRO A 106 16.11 11.10 14.83
C PRO A 106 14.73 11.67 14.47
N GLY A 107 13.83 10.80 14.01
CA GLY A 107 12.51 11.14 13.50
C GLY A 107 12.43 11.26 11.96
N GLU A 108 13.55 11.39 11.27
CA GLU A 108 13.62 11.38 9.80
C GLU A 108 13.67 9.94 9.25
N PHE A 109 13.55 9.80 7.93
CA PHE A 109 13.48 8.50 7.28
C PHE A 109 14.82 8.08 6.68
N LEU A 110 15.15 6.80 6.83
CA LEU A 110 16.32 6.16 6.26
C LEU A 110 15.89 5.02 5.35
N LYS A 111 16.48 4.94 4.16
CA LYS A 111 16.45 3.75 3.33
C LYS A 111 17.64 2.89 3.74
N VAL A 112 17.35 1.68 4.21
CA VAL A 112 18.33 0.71 4.68
C VAL A 112 18.34 -0.50 3.75
N GLU A 113 19.53 -0.98 3.40
CA GLU A 113 19.72 -2.26 2.71
C GLU A 113 20.38 -3.23 3.70
N PRO A 114 19.68 -4.27 4.17
CA PRO A 114 20.31 -5.31 4.98
C PRO A 114 21.30 -6.12 4.14
N LYS A 115 22.35 -6.63 4.79
CA LYS A 115 23.27 -7.58 4.15
C LYS A 115 22.54 -8.89 3.87
N ALA A 116 22.85 -9.50 2.72
CA ALA A 116 22.43 -10.87 2.46
C ALA A 116 22.99 -11.79 3.55
N PRO A 117 22.27 -12.86 3.95
CA PRO A 117 22.80 -13.86 4.85
C PRO A 117 24.04 -14.48 4.20
N SER A 118 25.24 -14.07 4.64
CA SER A 118 26.46 -14.69 4.15
C SER A 118 26.60 -16.02 4.89
N GLY A 119 26.51 -17.14 4.17
CA GLY A 119 26.73 -18.49 4.73
C GLY A 119 28.15 -18.74 5.28
N ARG A 120 28.96 -17.69 5.47
CA ARG A 120 30.35 -17.73 5.90
C ARG A 120 30.52 -17.57 7.41
N TRP A 121 29.49 -17.16 8.13
CA TRP A 121 29.46 -17.13 9.59
C TRP A 121 28.44 -18.15 10.07
N GLY A 122 28.94 -19.25 10.63
CA GLY A 122 28.18 -20.46 10.88
C GLY A 122 26.93 -20.23 11.74
N GLY A 123 25.83 -20.82 11.30
CA GLY A 123 24.97 -21.59 12.21
C GLY A 123 23.98 -20.83 13.09
N ALA A 124 23.66 -19.57 12.83
CA ALA A 124 22.37 -19.04 13.26
C ALA A 124 21.45 -19.07 12.04
N THR A 125 20.64 -20.13 11.96
CA THR A 125 19.51 -20.24 11.05
C THR A 125 18.72 -18.94 11.09
N TYR A 126 18.85 -18.13 10.03
CA TYR A 126 17.88 -17.11 9.69
C TYR A 126 16.59 -17.86 9.39
N GLY A 127 15.79 -18.09 10.43
CA GLY A 127 14.40 -18.44 10.28
C GLY A 127 13.77 -17.30 9.49
N ASN A 128 13.60 -17.53 8.18
CA ASN A 128 12.86 -16.67 7.28
C ASN A 128 11.42 -16.59 7.80
N THR A 129 11.16 -15.68 8.73
CA THR A 129 9.80 -15.38 9.23
C THR A 129 9.17 -14.21 8.49
N SER A 130 9.66 -13.91 7.29
CA SER A 130 9.10 -12.92 6.38
C SER A 130 8.38 -13.60 5.21
N SER A 131 7.40 -14.45 5.52
CA SER A 131 6.24 -14.71 4.65
C SER A 131 5.31 -15.69 5.34
N SER A 132 3.99 -15.48 5.17
CA SER A 132 2.86 -16.22 5.73
C SER A 132 2.49 -15.84 7.18
N GLY A 133 1.25 -15.41 7.32
CA GLY A 133 0.70 -14.77 8.50
C GLY A 133 0.31 -15.71 9.63
N GLY A 134 -0.11 -15.10 10.73
CA GLY A 134 -0.91 -15.74 11.76
C GLY A 134 -0.12 -16.19 12.99
N TYR A 135 -0.61 -15.73 14.15
CA TYR A 135 -0.31 -16.18 15.51
C TYR A 135 0.93 -15.59 16.22
N GLY A 136 0.66 -14.47 16.89
CA GLY A 136 1.06 -14.30 18.30
C GLY A 136 2.55 -14.23 18.60
N ARG A 137 3.30 -13.33 17.93
CA ARG A 137 4.61 -12.95 18.47
C ARG A 137 4.41 -12.08 19.70
N ASN A 138 5.06 -12.48 20.79
CA ASN A 138 5.22 -11.65 21.98
C ASN A 138 5.94 -10.35 21.55
N ASN A 139 5.22 -9.22 21.58
CA ASN A 139 5.75 -7.90 21.21
C ASN A 139 6.92 -7.44 22.12
N ASN A 140 7.24 -8.18 23.18
CA ASN A 140 8.35 -7.89 24.08
C ASN A 140 9.65 -8.66 23.77
N ALA A 141 9.69 -9.54 22.76
CA ALA A 141 10.95 -10.12 22.34
C ALA A 141 11.83 -9.05 21.67
N PRO A 142 13.12 -8.93 22.03
CA PRO A 142 14.00 -7.95 21.40
C PRO A 142 14.06 -8.21 19.89
N ALA A 143 13.92 -7.15 19.10
CA ALA A 143 13.97 -7.24 17.64
C ALA A 143 15.30 -7.89 17.21
N PRO A 144 15.29 -8.84 16.25
CA PRO A 144 16.52 -9.41 15.74
C PRO A 144 17.40 -8.31 15.15
N VAL A 145 18.70 -8.38 15.43
CA VAL A 145 19.69 -7.43 14.92
C VAL A 145 20.24 -7.97 13.59
N GLU A 146 20.05 -7.21 12.51
CA GLU A 146 20.52 -7.55 11.16
C GLU A 146 21.78 -6.74 10.81
N TRP A 147 22.68 -7.28 9.98
CA TRP A 147 23.82 -6.49 9.51
C TRP A 147 23.40 -5.52 8.40
N LEU A 148 23.88 -4.28 8.47
CA LEU A 148 23.58 -3.21 7.52
C LEU A 148 24.61 -3.18 6.39
N ASP A 149 24.14 -3.19 5.14
CA ASP A 149 24.98 -3.04 3.95
C ASP A 149 25.07 -1.58 3.50
N LYS A 150 23.93 -0.88 3.53
CA LYS A 150 23.83 0.54 3.17
C LYS A 150 22.76 1.24 4.01
N ALA A 151 22.98 2.53 4.26
CA ALA A 151 22.00 3.45 4.80
C ALA A 151 22.10 4.77 4.04
N GLU A 152 20.97 5.29 3.58
CA GLU A 152 20.88 6.56 2.87
C GLU A 152 19.65 7.33 3.37
N GLY A 153 19.74 8.65 3.45
CA GLY A 153 18.59 9.50 3.79
C GLY A 153 17.46 9.26 2.79
N TYR A 154 16.25 9.04 3.29
CA TYR A 154 15.07 8.82 2.48
C TYR A 154 14.18 10.06 2.54
N LEU A 155 14.06 10.75 1.41
CA LEU A 155 13.11 11.85 1.27
C LEU A 155 11.75 11.26 0.91
N ILE A 156 10.83 11.26 1.87
CA ILE A 156 9.44 10.86 1.65
C ILE A 156 8.81 11.80 0.63
N SER A 157 8.18 11.22 -0.40
CA SER A 157 7.37 12.01 -1.33
C SER A 157 6.07 12.44 -0.67
N GLU A 158 5.46 13.49 -1.21
CA GLU A 158 4.12 13.91 -0.77
C GLU A 158 3.15 12.71 -0.81
N HIS A 159 2.30 12.59 0.21
CA HIS A 159 1.31 11.52 0.37
C HIS A 159 1.83 10.10 0.63
N GLU A 160 3.13 9.80 0.58
CA GLU A 160 3.63 8.41 0.71
C GLU A 160 3.32 7.76 2.07
N THR A 161 3.11 8.59 3.10
CA THR A 161 2.74 8.18 4.47
C THR A 161 1.23 8.04 4.67
N GLU A 162 0.41 8.53 3.74
CA GLU A 162 -1.04 8.43 3.85
C GLU A 162 -1.49 6.97 3.69
N PRO A 163 -2.47 6.49 4.46
CA PRO A 163 -3.01 5.14 4.27
C PRO A 163 -3.59 4.97 2.86
N GLY A 164 -3.32 3.82 2.22
CA GLY A 164 -3.90 3.49 0.91
C GLY A 164 -3.33 4.25 -0.28
N THR A 165 -2.37 5.17 -0.10
CA THR A 165 -1.69 5.85 -1.20
C THR A 165 -0.45 5.07 -1.65
N PHE A 166 -0.17 5.09 -2.95
CA PHE A 166 0.98 4.42 -3.55
C PHE A 166 1.51 5.26 -4.69
N VAL A 167 2.75 5.01 -5.06
CA VAL A 167 3.34 5.49 -6.31
C VAL A 167 3.21 4.35 -7.32
N PHE A 168 2.49 4.57 -8.41
CA PHE A 168 2.38 3.60 -9.49
C PHE A 168 3.74 3.42 -10.16
N ASP A 169 4.18 2.18 -10.36
CA ASP A 169 5.45 1.87 -11.03
C ASP A 169 5.24 1.19 -12.40
N GLY A 170 4.19 0.38 -12.51
CA GLY A 170 3.82 -0.21 -13.79
C GLY A 170 2.69 -1.22 -13.67
N ALA A 171 2.19 -1.64 -14.83
CA ALA A 171 1.27 -2.76 -14.95
C ALA A 171 1.55 -3.57 -16.23
N PHE A 172 1.39 -4.90 -16.14
CA PHE A 172 1.70 -5.82 -17.24
C PHE A 172 0.99 -7.17 -17.06
N LEU A 173 0.77 -7.88 -18.17
CA LEU A 173 0.37 -9.29 -18.13
C LEU A 173 1.56 -10.16 -17.74
N ASP A 174 1.32 -11.14 -16.88
CA ASP A 174 2.32 -12.08 -16.35
C ASP A 174 1.77 -13.50 -16.35
N ASP A 175 2.65 -14.50 -16.35
CA ASP A 175 2.30 -15.92 -16.23
C ASP A 175 2.47 -16.35 -14.77
N LEU A 176 1.38 -16.67 -14.08
CA LEU A 176 1.44 -17.27 -12.76
C LEU A 176 1.32 -18.79 -12.84
N ALA A 177 2.32 -19.51 -12.32
CA ALA A 177 2.26 -20.96 -12.21
C ALA A 177 1.49 -21.37 -10.94
N VAL A 178 0.32 -21.97 -11.11
CA VAL A 178 -0.51 -22.53 -10.03
C VAL A 178 -0.71 -24.02 -10.32
N ASP A 179 -0.27 -24.89 -9.41
CA ASP A 179 -0.35 -26.34 -9.54
C ASP A 179 0.20 -26.89 -10.87
N GLY A 180 1.29 -26.29 -11.35
CA GLY A 180 1.95 -26.66 -12.62
C GLY A 180 1.25 -26.14 -13.88
N GLN A 181 0.12 -25.45 -13.75
CA GLN A 181 -0.55 -24.76 -14.86
C GLN A 181 -0.17 -23.28 -14.88
N LYS A 182 0.06 -22.74 -16.07
CA LYS A 182 0.28 -21.30 -16.27
C LYS A 182 -1.07 -20.61 -16.45
N ILE A 183 -1.31 -19.59 -15.65
CA ILE A 183 -2.50 -18.74 -15.73
C ILE A 183 -2.01 -17.32 -16.04
N GLU A 184 -2.55 -16.73 -17.10
CA GLU A 184 -2.30 -15.32 -17.42
C GLU A 184 -2.99 -14.44 -16.37
N VAL A 185 -2.21 -13.60 -15.70
CA VAL A 185 -2.66 -12.66 -14.68
C VAL A 185 -2.24 -11.24 -15.05
N TYR A 186 -2.94 -10.24 -14.52
CA TYR A 186 -2.51 -8.84 -14.66
C TYR A 186 -1.82 -8.40 -13.37
N SER A 187 -0.52 -8.11 -13.46
CA SER A 187 0.30 -7.63 -12.36
C SER A 187 0.36 -6.10 -12.36
N ILE A 188 0.30 -5.51 -11.17
CA ILE A 188 0.42 -4.08 -10.90
C ILE A 188 1.54 -3.90 -9.86
N GLU A 189 2.53 -3.08 -10.19
CA GLU A 189 3.63 -2.75 -9.29
C GLU A 189 3.39 -1.38 -8.66
N LEU A 190 3.34 -1.37 -7.34
CA LEU A 190 3.06 -0.21 -6.51
C LEU A 190 4.24 0.04 -5.58
N ILE A 191 4.69 1.28 -5.45
CA ILE A 191 5.74 1.66 -4.51
C ILE A 191 5.13 2.38 -3.32
N LYS A 192 5.53 1.98 -2.12
CA LYS A 192 5.23 2.71 -0.89
C LYS A 192 6.42 2.65 0.06
N LEU A 193 6.93 3.82 0.42
CA LEU A 193 8.08 4.01 1.30
C LEU A 193 9.27 3.17 0.82
N GLY A 194 9.61 3.36 -0.47
CA GLY A 194 10.71 2.69 -1.14
C GLY A 194 10.54 1.18 -1.38
N ARG A 195 9.48 0.56 -0.86
CA ARG A 195 9.16 -0.86 -1.04
C ARG A 195 8.25 -1.04 -2.25
N VAL A 196 8.60 -1.99 -3.12
CA VAL A 196 7.77 -2.42 -4.24
C VAL A 196 6.79 -3.50 -3.75
N PHE A 197 5.53 -3.32 -4.08
CA PHE A 197 4.43 -4.24 -3.89
C PHE A 197 3.99 -4.72 -5.26
N LYS A 198 4.27 -5.98 -5.58
CA LYS A 198 3.72 -6.64 -6.76
C LYS A 198 2.36 -7.22 -6.38
N CYS A 199 1.32 -6.68 -6.99
CA CYS A 199 -0.06 -7.06 -6.71
C CYS A 199 -0.74 -7.58 -7.98
N LEU A 200 -1.72 -8.46 -7.83
CA LEU A 200 -2.50 -9.03 -8.92
C LEU A 200 -3.85 -8.35 -9.01
N ALA A 201 -4.35 -8.14 -10.22
CA ALA A 201 -5.77 -7.83 -10.40
C ALA A 201 -6.62 -9.07 -10.05
N PRO A 202 -7.80 -8.90 -9.42
CA PRO A 202 -8.73 -10.00 -9.20
C PRO A 202 -9.11 -10.68 -10.51
N MET A 203 -9.23 -12.00 -10.50
CA MET A 203 -9.70 -12.76 -11.66
C MET A 203 -11.24 -12.84 -11.61
N ILE A 204 -11.90 -12.46 -12.68
CA ILE A 204 -13.35 -12.55 -12.86
C ILE A 204 -13.70 -13.53 -13.98
N ASN A 205 -14.84 -14.19 -13.88
CA ASN A 205 -15.33 -15.08 -14.94
C ASN A 205 -16.10 -14.26 -15.99
N ASP A 206 -15.62 -14.25 -17.23
CA ASP A 206 -16.27 -13.56 -18.36
C ASP A 206 -17.40 -14.39 -19.02
N GLY A 207 -17.70 -15.56 -18.47
CA GLY A 207 -18.64 -16.54 -19.00
C GLY A 207 -17.99 -17.64 -19.84
N LYS A 208 -16.71 -17.48 -20.23
CA LYS A 208 -15.92 -18.49 -20.97
C LYS A 208 -14.67 -18.90 -20.22
N LYS A 209 -13.95 -17.95 -19.61
CA LYS A 209 -12.71 -18.15 -18.89
C LYS A 209 -12.56 -17.13 -17.75
N MET A 210 -11.60 -17.40 -16.87
CA MET A 210 -11.16 -16.42 -15.89
C MET A 210 -10.27 -15.39 -16.61
N VAL A 211 -10.60 -14.12 -16.47
CA VAL A 211 -9.82 -12.99 -16.99
C VAL A 211 -9.53 -12.02 -15.85
N PRO A 212 -8.42 -11.27 -15.89
CA PRO A 212 -8.19 -10.21 -14.91
C PRO A 212 -9.29 -9.14 -14.99
N ASP A 213 -9.62 -8.51 -13.87
CA ASP A 213 -10.68 -7.51 -13.76
C ASP A 213 -10.48 -6.37 -14.79
N PRO A 214 -11.35 -6.25 -15.81
CA PRO A 214 -11.22 -5.27 -16.87
C PRO A 214 -11.23 -3.83 -16.37
N ALA A 215 -11.92 -3.54 -15.25
CA ALA A 215 -11.96 -2.19 -14.69
C ALA A 215 -10.59 -1.80 -14.11
N ILE A 216 -9.93 -2.73 -13.41
CA ILE A 216 -8.57 -2.52 -12.89
C ILE A 216 -7.56 -2.44 -14.04
N MET A 217 -7.68 -3.31 -15.04
CA MET A 217 -6.83 -3.28 -16.24
C MET A 217 -6.92 -1.95 -16.98
N ALA A 218 -8.15 -1.45 -17.21
CA ALA A 218 -8.35 -0.20 -17.93
C ALA A 218 -7.67 0.98 -17.22
N ILE A 219 -7.73 1.04 -15.88
CA ILE A 219 -7.07 2.08 -15.09
C ILE A 219 -5.55 1.92 -15.11
N GLY A 220 -5.04 0.69 -14.97
CA GLY A 220 -3.61 0.39 -15.09
C GLY A 220 -3.05 0.83 -16.45
N ASP A 221 -3.76 0.51 -17.53
CA ASP A 221 -3.39 0.88 -18.90
C ASP A 221 -3.45 2.40 -19.12
N GLU A 222 -4.43 3.09 -18.53
CA GLU A 222 -4.52 4.55 -18.57
C GLU A 222 -3.33 5.20 -17.86
N LEU A 223 -2.97 4.71 -16.67
CA LEU A 223 -1.81 5.19 -15.92
C LEU A 223 -0.52 4.95 -16.71
N MET A 224 -0.34 3.77 -17.29
CA MET A 224 0.79 3.44 -18.16
C MET A 224 0.88 4.37 -19.39
N LYS A 225 -0.25 4.72 -20.01
CA LYS A 225 -0.28 5.68 -21.13
C LYS A 225 0.16 7.08 -20.70
N LYS A 226 -0.30 7.55 -19.54
CA LYS A 226 0.08 8.86 -18.98
C LYS A 226 1.57 8.95 -18.67
N GLU A 227 2.21 7.85 -18.26
CA GLU A 227 3.65 7.81 -18.02
C GLU A 227 4.48 7.81 -19.31
N LYS A 228 4.05 7.05 -20.34
CA LYS A 228 4.76 7.01 -21.64
C LYS A 228 4.76 8.36 -22.36
N GLY A 229 3.74 9.20 -22.15
CA GLY A 229 3.63 10.53 -22.75
C GLY A 229 4.49 11.61 -22.09
N LYS A 230 5.02 11.36 -20.89
CA LYS A 230 5.91 12.29 -20.19
C LYS A 230 7.36 11.87 -20.41
N GLU A 231 8.09 12.61 -21.24
CA GLU A 231 9.51 12.34 -21.50
C GLU A 231 10.31 12.25 -20.20
N LYS A 232 10.86 11.06 -19.95
CA LYS A 232 12.10 10.75 -19.21
C LYS A 232 12.50 11.77 -18.13
N LYS A 233 11.76 11.79 -17.02
CA LYS A 233 12.26 11.84 -15.62
C LYS A 233 11.16 12.41 -14.70
N ALA A 234 10.85 11.65 -13.65
CA ALA A 234 10.55 12.20 -12.32
C ALA A 234 9.11 12.57 -11.90
N SER A 235 8.05 12.00 -12.47
CA SER A 235 6.79 11.93 -11.71
C SER A 235 6.04 10.63 -11.98
N LYS A 236 6.41 9.57 -11.26
CA LYS A 236 5.55 8.40 -11.13
C LYS A 236 4.21 8.86 -10.55
N ALA A 237 3.09 8.34 -11.05
CA ALA A 237 1.78 8.82 -10.63
C ALA A 237 1.48 8.40 -9.18
N VAL A 238 1.09 9.34 -8.32
CA VAL A 238 0.51 9.00 -7.02
C VAL A 238 -0.92 8.52 -7.25
N ILE A 239 -1.24 7.39 -6.65
CA ILE A 239 -2.53 6.71 -6.78
C ILE A 239 -3.03 6.29 -5.41
N GLU A 240 -4.30 5.94 -5.36
CA GLU A 240 -4.93 5.33 -4.20
C GLU A 240 -5.34 3.90 -4.56
N ALA A 241 -4.91 2.94 -3.76
CA ALA A 241 -5.18 1.53 -3.98
C ALA A 241 -5.60 0.81 -2.69
N THR A 242 -6.51 -0.14 -2.83
CA THR A 242 -6.89 -1.07 -1.75
C THR A 242 -6.27 -2.43 -2.05
N ILE A 243 -5.27 -2.81 -1.25
CA ILE A 243 -4.55 -4.07 -1.39
C ILE A 243 -5.05 -5.04 -0.33
N ASN A 244 -5.52 -6.21 -0.77
CA ASN A 244 -5.95 -7.28 0.10
C ASN A 244 -5.01 -8.49 -0.03
N PRO A 245 -4.38 -8.96 1.06
CA PRO A 245 -3.59 -10.19 1.03
C PRO A 245 -4.51 -11.41 0.96
N GLN A 246 -4.18 -12.37 0.09
CA GLN A 246 -4.86 -13.66 0.01
C GLN A 246 -3.82 -14.76 -0.28
N GLY A 247 -3.51 -15.56 0.74
CA GLY A 247 -2.40 -16.52 0.68
C GLY A 247 -1.06 -15.78 0.50
N ASP A 248 -0.26 -16.24 -0.46
CA ASP A 248 1.04 -15.64 -0.78
C ASP A 248 0.95 -14.46 -1.74
N TYR A 249 -0.25 -14.10 -2.19
CA TYR A 249 -0.47 -13.05 -3.18
C TYR A 249 -1.15 -11.83 -2.59
N LEU A 250 -0.85 -10.67 -3.17
CA LEU A 250 -1.51 -9.40 -2.88
C LEU A 250 -2.45 -9.07 -4.04
N PHE A 251 -3.70 -8.69 -3.75
CA PHE A 251 -4.68 -8.34 -4.78
C PHE A 251 -5.05 -6.86 -4.70
N VAL A 252 -5.02 -6.16 -5.84
CA VAL A 252 -5.52 -4.78 -5.94
C VAL A 252 -7.01 -4.80 -6.20
N THR A 253 -7.81 -4.51 -5.19
CA THR A 253 -9.28 -4.52 -5.30
C THR A 253 -9.88 -3.16 -5.67
N SER A 254 -9.10 -2.09 -5.52
CA SER A 254 -9.42 -0.77 -6.08
C SER A 254 -8.12 -0.10 -6.53
N LEU A 255 -8.17 0.60 -7.64
CA LEU A 255 -7.05 1.37 -8.19
C LEU A 255 -7.63 2.65 -8.76
N ASP A 256 -7.17 3.82 -8.30
CA ASP A 256 -7.64 5.10 -8.84
C ASP A 256 -6.54 6.15 -8.74
N ALA A 257 -6.66 7.21 -9.54
CA ALA A 257 -5.79 8.37 -9.41
C ALA A 257 -5.94 9.02 -8.03
N TYR A 258 -4.83 9.53 -7.47
CA TYR A 258 -4.87 10.24 -6.22
C TYR A 258 -5.71 11.52 -6.33
N GLN A 259 -6.59 11.72 -5.34
CA GLN A 259 -7.32 12.97 -5.15
C GLN A 259 -7.03 13.50 -3.75
N ALA A 260 -6.59 14.76 -3.68
CA ALA A 260 -6.41 15.42 -2.40
C ALA A 260 -7.74 15.45 -1.62
N PRO A 261 -7.71 15.21 -0.30
CA PRO A 261 -8.91 15.37 0.52
C PRO A 261 -9.50 16.78 0.39
N ARG A 262 -10.81 16.86 0.17
CA ARG A 262 -11.58 18.11 0.12
C ARG A 262 -12.30 18.31 1.44
N THR A 263 -12.61 19.55 1.76
CA THR A 263 -13.35 19.92 2.97
C THR A 263 -14.66 20.59 2.61
N GLY A 264 -15.73 20.26 3.32
CA GLY A 264 -17.02 20.90 3.12
C GLY A 264 -17.93 20.78 4.33
N ILE A 265 -19.12 21.33 4.23
CA ILE A 265 -20.16 21.25 5.26
C ILE A 265 -21.21 20.26 4.77
N LEU A 266 -21.45 19.19 5.53
CA LEU A 266 -22.52 18.24 5.22
C LEU A 266 -23.87 18.93 5.37
N ASN A 267 -24.65 19.03 4.30
CA ASN A 267 -25.99 19.59 4.34
C ASN A 267 -27.02 18.54 4.76
N LYS A 268 -27.15 17.45 3.99
CA LYS A 268 -28.11 16.38 4.26
C LYS A 268 -27.81 15.11 3.44
N LEU A 269 -28.44 14.02 3.84
CA LEU A 269 -28.56 12.79 3.05
C LEU A 269 -29.80 12.89 2.14
N VAL A 270 -29.67 12.52 0.87
CA VAL A 270 -30.73 12.56 -0.13
C VAL A 270 -30.80 11.24 -0.92
N ASP A 271 -31.96 10.96 -1.50
CA ASP A 271 -32.10 9.86 -2.47
C ASP A 271 -31.48 10.27 -3.81
N ALA A 272 -30.83 9.33 -4.49
CA ALA A 272 -30.25 9.54 -5.81
C ALA A 272 -30.61 8.40 -6.77
N ASP A 273 -30.77 8.73 -8.05
CA ASP A 273 -30.91 7.71 -9.10
C ASP A 273 -29.52 7.24 -9.57
N ILE A 274 -29.27 5.94 -9.49
CA ILE A 274 -28.04 5.27 -9.89
C ILE A 274 -28.41 4.24 -10.95
N ASP A 275 -28.32 4.65 -12.21
CA ASP A 275 -28.57 3.81 -13.38
C ASP A 275 -29.95 3.14 -13.32
N GLY A 276 -30.98 3.94 -12.99
CA GLY A 276 -32.36 3.49 -12.83
C GLY A 276 -32.67 2.82 -11.50
N ASN A 277 -31.73 2.79 -10.55
CA ASN A 277 -31.93 2.24 -9.22
C ASN A 277 -31.93 3.35 -8.16
N LYS A 278 -32.76 3.20 -7.13
CA LYS A 278 -32.73 4.10 -5.97
C LYS A 278 -31.50 3.82 -5.11
N GLY A 279 -30.60 4.80 -5.05
CA GLY A 279 -29.45 4.86 -4.16
C GLY A 279 -29.55 6.00 -3.15
N GLN A 280 -28.41 6.36 -2.57
CA GLN A 280 -28.28 7.44 -1.59
C GLN A 280 -27.11 8.33 -2.00
N ALA A 281 -27.23 9.63 -1.73
CA ALA A 281 -26.18 10.62 -1.91
C ALA A 281 -26.16 11.57 -0.71
N ILE A 282 -25.06 12.30 -0.55
CA ILE A 282 -25.01 13.44 0.39
C ILE A 282 -24.93 14.73 -0.40
N GLU A 283 -25.52 15.79 0.14
CA GLU A 283 -25.27 17.16 -0.29
C GLU A 283 -24.19 17.77 0.59
N VAL A 284 -23.16 18.34 -0.02
CA VAL A 284 -22.04 19.00 0.66
C VAL A 284 -21.92 20.43 0.15
N ASP A 285 -21.90 21.40 1.05
CA ASP A 285 -21.50 22.77 0.70
C ASP A 285 -19.97 22.89 0.75
N GLU A 286 -19.37 23.12 -0.42
CA GLU A 286 -17.95 23.39 -0.56
C GLU A 286 -17.77 24.80 -1.14
N GLY A 287 -17.42 25.74 -0.28
CA GLY A 287 -17.16 27.13 -0.69
C GLY A 287 -18.40 27.84 -1.26
N GLY A 288 -19.60 27.57 -0.73
CA GLY A 288 -20.86 28.14 -1.19
C GLY A 288 -21.49 27.41 -2.37
N LYS A 289 -20.87 26.32 -2.85
CA LYS A 289 -21.41 25.47 -3.91
C LYS A 289 -21.88 24.16 -3.31
N THR A 290 -23.16 23.85 -3.53
CA THR A 290 -23.72 22.54 -3.15
C THR A 290 -23.33 21.49 -4.18
N LEU A 291 -22.63 20.46 -3.72
CA LEU A 291 -22.27 19.27 -4.48
C LEU A 291 -23.12 18.09 -4.03
N THR A 292 -23.69 17.35 -4.98
CA THR A 292 -24.38 16.08 -4.69
C THR A 292 -23.44 14.94 -4.97
N LEU A 293 -23.01 14.25 -3.91
CA LEU A 293 -22.03 13.16 -3.98
C LEU A 293 -22.71 11.82 -3.69
N VAL A 294 -22.71 10.93 -4.68
CA VAL A 294 -23.36 9.63 -4.59
C VAL A 294 -22.60 8.71 -3.66
N LEU A 295 -23.27 8.09 -2.68
CA LEU A 295 -22.62 7.11 -1.82
C LEU A 295 -22.34 5.83 -2.65
N PRO A 296 -21.11 5.28 -2.58
CA PRO A 296 -20.75 4.09 -3.34
C PRO A 296 -21.58 2.90 -2.88
N GLY A 297 -21.63 1.86 -3.70
CA GLY A 297 -22.46 0.70 -3.45
C GLY A 297 -22.28 -0.36 -4.52
N LYS A 298 -23.11 -1.39 -4.46
CA LYS A 298 -23.12 -2.49 -5.44
C LYS A 298 -24.54 -2.91 -5.77
N LEU A 299 -24.73 -3.41 -6.99
CA LEU A 299 -25.96 -4.08 -7.36
C LEU A 299 -26.02 -5.45 -6.68
N VAL A 300 -27.05 -5.69 -5.88
CA VAL A 300 -27.38 -6.99 -5.32
C VAL A 300 -28.68 -7.43 -5.98
N GLY A 301 -28.56 -8.33 -6.97
CA GLY A 301 -29.66 -8.63 -7.88
C GLY A 301 -30.00 -7.42 -8.75
N LYS A 302 -31.24 -6.93 -8.67
CA LYS A 302 -31.72 -5.74 -9.41
C LYS A 302 -31.84 -4.50 -8.54
N LYS A 303 -31.20 -4.48 -7.37
CA LYS A 303 -31.31 -3.38 -6.41
C LYS A 303 -29.92 -2.84 -6.07
N TRP A 304 -29.77 -1.52 -6.14
CA TRP A 304 -28.60 -0.85 -5.62
C TRP A 304 -28.56 -0.95 -4.08
N THR A 305 -27.45 -1.44 -3.57
CA THR A 305 -27.17 -1.49 -2.13
C THR A 305 -25.99 -0.57 -1.85
N THR A 306 -26.27 0.58 -1.25
CA THR A 306 -25.26 1.54 -0.79
C THR A 306 -24.34 0.91 0.25
N ASP A 307 -23.08 1.31 0.25
CA ASP A 307 -22.10 0.94 1.25
C ASP A 307 -22.60 1.27 2.67
N PHE A 308 -22.63 0.25 3.51
CA PHE A 308 -23.22 0.38 4.84
C PHE A 308 -22.39 1.28 5.75
N GLY A 309 -21.06 1.25 5.64
CA GLY A 309 -20.16 2.06 6.47
C GLY A 309 -20.36 3.55 6.20
N MET A 310 -20.32 3.96 4.92
CA MET A 310 -20.53 5.34 4.54
C MET A 310 -21.96 5.80 4.80
N LEU A 311 -22.96 4.95 4.56
CA LEU A 311 -24.36 5.28 4.88
C LEU A 311 -24.57 5.47 6.38
N ALA A 312 -23.99 4.60 7.21
CA ALA A 312 -24.07 4.73 8.66
C ALA A 312 -23.39 6.00 9.16
N PHE A 313 -22.23 6.35 8.60
CA PHE A 313 -21.56 7.62 8.88
C PHE A 313 -22.46 8.81 8.50
N ALA A 314 -22.95 8.85 7.26
CA ALA A 314 -23.77 9.95 6.75
C ALA A 314 -25.07 10.15 7.55
N LYS A 315 -25.70 9.05 8.02
CA LYS A 315 -26.87 9.11 8.90
C LYS A 315 -26.56 9.64 10.30
N LYS A 316 -25.35 9.36 10.81
CA LYS A 316 -24.93 9.78 12.16
C LYS A 316 -24.43 11.23 12.18
N ALA A 317 -23.83 11.70 11.09
CA ALA A 317 -23.38 13.07 10.95
C ALA A 317 -24.59 14.02 10.86
N LYS A 318 -24.55 15.13 11.61
CA LYS A 318 -25.64 16.11 11.60
C LYS A 318 -25.47 17.07 10.41
N PRO A 319 -26.55 17.59 9.82
CA PRO A 319 -26.49 18.79 8.98
C PRO A 319 -25.66 19.90 9.62
N GLY A 320 -24.85 20.59 8.82
CA GLY A 320 -23.91 21.61 9.28
C GLY A 320 -22.56 21.08 9.79
N THR A 321 -22.33 19.76 9.77
CA THR A 321 -21.07 19.18 10.26
C THR A 321 -19.95 19.36 9.23
N PRO A 322 -18.79 19.95 9.62
CA PRO A 322 -17.61 19.97 8.77
C PRO A 322 -17.07 18.56 8.54
N ILE A 323 -16.88 18.21 7.27
CA ILE A 323 -16.40 16.90 6.82
C ILE A 323 -15.17 17.04 5.92
N VAL A 324 -14.36 16.00 5.91
CA VAL A 324 -13.31 15.77 4.92
C VAL A 324 -13.81 14.63 4.03
N PHE A 325 -13.73 14.80 2.72
CA PHE A 325 -14.20 13.81 1.77
C PHE A 325 -13.27 13.69 0.56
N LYS A 326 -13.28 12.51 -0.05
CA LYS A 326 -12.64 12.25 -1.35
C LYS A 326 -13.70 11.79 -2.33
N THR A 327 -13.53 12.18 -3.59
CA THR A 327 -14.46 11.89 -4.67
C THR A 327 -13.87 10.93 -5.67
N ARG A 328 -14.73 10.35 -6.51
CA ARG A 328 -14.36 9.71 -7.76
C ARG A 328 -15.38 10.16 -8.79
N ASP A 329 -14.90 10.87 -9.78
CA ASP A 329 -15.75 11.38 -10.86
C ASP A 329 -15.84 10.35 -11.98
N THR A 330 -17.05 10.11 -12.45
CA THR A 330 -17.33 9.47 -13.74
C THR A 330 -17.79 10.55 -14.72
N GLU A 331 -17.99 10.19 -15.99
CA GLU A 331 -18.51 11.12 -17.00
C GLU A 331 -19.86 11.76 -16.60
N THR A 332 -20.63 11.11 -15.72
CA THR A 332 -22.00 11.52 -15.40
C THR A 332 -22.24 11.85 -13.93
N LYS A 333 -21.44 11.32 -12.99
CA LYS A 333 -21.69 11.43 -11.55
C LYS A 333 -20.40 11.51 -10.73
N SER A 334 -20.46 12.21 -9.61
CA SER A 334 -19.40 12.20 -8.58
C SER A 334 -19.79 11.24 -7.46
N TYR A 335 -18.97 10.23 -7.24
CA TYR A 335 -19.13 9.26 -6.15
C TYR A 335 -18.24 9.62 -4.97
N LEU A 336 -18.73 9.40 -3.75
CA LEU A 336 -17.89 9.43 -2.56
C LEU A 336 -16.97 8.22 -2.53
N ARG A 337 -15.74 8.47 -2.07
CA ARG A 337 -14.73 7.43 -1.84
C ARG A 337 -14.30 7.35 -0.38
N ALA A 338 -14.17 8.49 0.27
CA ALA A 338 -13.86 8.58 1.69
C ALA A 338 -14.70 9.70 2.28
N LEU A 339 -15.11 9.50 3.53
CA LEU A 339 -15.92 10.46 4.25
C LEU A 339 -15.59 10.37 5.74
N GLU A 340 -15.07 11.46 6.28
CA GLU A 340 -14.65 11.57 7.67
C GLU A 340 -15.06 12.92 8.27
N LEU A 341 -15.06 13.03 9.59
CA LEU A 341 -15.26 14.31 10.27
C LEU A 341 -14.00 15.16 10.09
N ALA A 342 -14.16 16.45 9.79
CA ALA A 342 -13.02 17.32 9.71
C ALA A 342 -12.33 17.45 11.08
N PRO A 343 -10.98 17.47 11.14
CA PRO A 343 -10.26 17.77 12.38
C PRO A 343 -10.72 19.10 12.96
N LYS A 344 -10.85 19.19 14.29
CA LYS A 344 -11.33 20.40 14.99
C LYS A 344 -10.52 21.67 14.63
N GLU A 345 -9.29 21.52 14.17
CA GLU A 345 -8.40 22.62 13.78
C GLU A 345 -8.72 23.19 12.40
N ALA A 346 -9.25 22.39 11.46
CA ALA A 346 -9.54 22.82 10.09
C ALA A 346 -10.68 23.86 10.03
N VAL A 347 -11.59 23.84 11.01
CA VAL A 347 -12.77 24.71 11.09
C VAL A 347 -12.40 26.19 11.32
N LYS A 348 -11.20 26.49 11.84
CA LYS A 348 -10.78 27.87 12.13
C LYS A 348 -10.18 28.63 10.94
N LYS A 349 -9.71 27.94 9.89
CA LYS A 349 -9.09 28.61 8.73
C LYS A 349 -10.08 29.06 7.66
N GLY A 350 -11.20 28.34 7.48
CA GLY A 350 -12.18 28.65 6.43
C GLY A 350 -13.11 29.84 6.70
N SER A 351 -13.14 30.39 7.91
CA SER A 351 -14.09 31.45 8.31
C SER A 351 -13.50 32.87 8.27
N LYS A 352 -12.22 33.05 7.93
CA LYS A 352 -11.57 34.37 7.93
C LYS A 352 -11.29 34.98 6.55
N GLU A 353 -11.47 34.25 5.46
CA GLU A 353 -11.05 34.74 4.13
C GLU A 353 -12.19 35.37 3.30
N THR A 354 -13.44 35.34 3.77
CA THR A 354 -14.60 35.93 3.07
C THR A 354 -15.15 37.23 3.66
N ALA A 355 -14.53 37.79 4.71
CA ALA A 355 -15.00 39.02 5.37
C ALA A 355 -14.13 40.26 5.07
N GLY A 356 -13.64 40.40 3.84
CA GLY A 356 -12.66 41.44 3.49
C GLY A 356 -12.81 42.06 2.11
N VAL A 357 -14.04 42.36 1.66
CA VAL A 357 -14.26 43.34 0.58
C VAL A 357 -15.35 44.31 1.03
N GLU A 358 -14.95 45.25 1.86
CA GLU A 358 -15.75 46.41 2.23
C GLU A 358 -15.57 47.46 1.13
N THR A 359 -16.61 47.64 0.32
CA THR A 359 -16.72 48.68 -0.71
C THR A 359 -16.70 50.05 -0.03
N LYS A 360 -15.59 50.78 -0.15
CA LYS A 360 -15.59 52.22 0.08
C LYS A 360 -16.27 52.92 -1.12
N LYS A 361 -17.38 53.60 -0.84
CA LYS A 361 -17.94 54.66 -1.68
C LYS A 361 -17.14 55.94 -1.53
#